data_AF-A0A1R0X9E4-F1
#
_entry.id   AF-A0A1R0X9E4-F1
#
_cell.length_a   1.000
_cell.length_b   1.000
_cell.length_c   1.000
_cell.angle_alpha   90.00
_cell.angle_beta   90.00
_cell.angle_gamma   90.00
#
_symmetry.space_group_name_H-M   'P 1'
#
loop_
_entity.id
_entity.type
_entity.pdbx_description
1 polymer ?
#
loop_
_entity_poly.entity_id
_entity_poly.type
_entity_poly.pdbx_seq_one_letter_code
_entity_poly.pdbx_strand_id
1 'polypeptide(L)'
;MEMSTAEQRVIEQLQQYPQKRARIQALSTYSVGAGLTISRLDEDDQLQELHRRLRGLPSYMYLSEKEQRLETTAHAYLTRYPAGLKAQLEAIPTMGADVEDDKLLQELRRKIKKVIDARGCNVDDLAEVLERVAELQDLVSEVNWIDNVLDLLEKYKPGYPRLLRMIYFENMTNQEIVDKMNVSKTTLHRLRKKAEIEYIALAK
;
A
#
# COMPACT_ATOMS: atom_id res chain seq x y z
N MET A 1 8.62 -6.89 32.24
CA MET A 1 7.91 -5.84 31.49
C MET A 1 7.38 -6.52 30.26
N GLU A 2 6.14 -6.97 30.33
CA GLU A 2 5.44 -7.61 29.22
C GLU A 2 5.16 -6.55 28.16
N MET A 3 5.45 -6.85 26.89
CA MET A 3 5.10 -5.97 25.78
C MET A 3 3.59 -5.93 25.63
N SER A 4 3.03 -4.74 25.38
CA SER A 4 1.59 -4.62 25.09
C SER A 4 1.26 -5.25 23.72
N THR A 5 0.00 -5.61 23.50
CA THR A 5 -0.45 -6.21 22.23
C THR A 5 -0.16 -5.33 21.00
N ALA A 6 -0.19 -4.00 21.17
CA ALA A 6 0.18 -3.06 20.12
C ALA A 6 1.69 -3.08 19.82
N GLU A 7 2.52 -3.23 20.85
CA GLU A 7 3.98 -3.30 20.72
C GLU A 7 4.42 -4.60 20.05
N GLN A 8 3.73 -5.70 20.32
CA GLN A 8 3.95 -6.96 19.64
C GLN A 8 3.66 -6.84 18.13
N ARG A 9 2.55 -6.20 17.74
CA ARG A 9 2.23 -5.95 16.33
C ARG A 9 3.30 -5.13 15.60
N VAL A 10 3.88 -4.13 16.26
CA VAL A 10 4.95 -3.30 15.68
C VAL A 10 6.22 -4.11 15.43
N ILE A 11 6.56 -5.05 16.31
CA ILE A 11 7.71 -5.96 16.11
C ILE A 11 7.41 -7.03 15.05
N GLU A 12 6.17 -7.52 14.99
CA GLU A 12 5.73 -8.44 13.92
C GLU A 12 5.91 -7.81 12.52
N GLN A 13 5.68 -6.49 12.39
CA GLN A 13 5.94 -5.78 11.13
C GLN A 13 7.40 -5.89 10.69
N LEU A 14 8.37 -5.79 11.62
CA LEU A 14 9.80 -5.99 11.33
C LEU A 14 10.09 -7.43 10.92
N GLN A 15 9.48 -8.42 11.60
CA GLN A 15 9.65 -9.84 11.28
C GLN A 15 9.11 -10.20 9.89
N GLN A 16 8.02 -9.56 9.47
CA GLN A 16 7.41 -9.78 8.15
C GLN A 16 8.12 -9.04 7.02
N TYR A 17 9.04 -8.11 7.32
CA TYR A 17 9.70 -7.28 6.30
C TYR A 17 10.34 -8.09 5.15
N PRO A 18 11.12 -9.17 5.40
CA PRO A 18 11.69 -9.97 4.31
C PRO A 18 10.63 -10.62 3.42
N GLN A 19 9.54 -11.09 4.03
CA GLN A 19 8.44 -11.72 3.31
C GLN A 19 7.70 -10.69 2.44
N LYS A 20 7.45 -9.49 2.97
CA LYS A 20 6.85 -8.38 2.21
C LYS A 20 7.74 -7.95 1.04
N ARG A 21 9.05 -7.82 1.24
CA ARG A 21 10.03 -7.54 0.17
C ARG A 21 10.03 -8.60 -0.92
N ALA A 22 10.02 -9.89 -0.55
CA ALA A 22 9.94 -10.99 -1.51
C ALA A 22 8.62 -10.97 -2.29
N ARG A 23 7.51 -10.65 -1.61
CA ARG A 23 6.19 -10.53 -2.25
C ARG A 23 6.12 -9.36 -3.22
N ILE A 24 6.66 -8.19 -2.86
CA ILE A 24 6.80 -7.03 -3.75
C ILE A 24 7.58 -7.43 -5.00
N GLN A 25 8.70 -8.13 -4.85
CA GLN A 25 9.51 -8.58 -5.99
C GLN A 25 8.71 -9.53 -6.90
N ALA A 26 8.03 -10.52 -6.33
CA ALA A 26 7.22 -11.47 -7.08
C ALA A 26 6.09 -10.77 -7.87
N LEU A 27 5.35 -9.87 -7.20
CA LEU A 27 4.27 -9.09 -7.82
C LEU A 27 4.81 -8.17 -8.92
N SER A 28 5.92 -7.48 -8.68
CA SER A 28 6.52 -6.55 -9.64
C SER A 28 6.95 -7.22 -10.95
N THR A 29 7.35 -8.50 -10.89
CA THR A 29 7.75 -9.31 -12.05
C THR A 29 6.61 -10.06 -12.72
N TYR A 30 5.40 -10.02 -12.15
CA TYR A 30 4.26 -10.73 -12.71
C TYR A 30 3.83 -10.10 -14.04
N SER A 31 3.77 -10.92 -15.08
CA SER A 31 3.35 -10.51 -16.43
C SER A 31 1.83 -10.57 -16.55
N VAL A 32 1.23 -9.47 -16.97
CA VAL A 32 -0.22 -9.30 -17.12
C VAL A 32 -0.68 -9.52 -18.58
N GLY A 33 0.25 -9.83 -19.48
CA GLY A 33 -0.01 -10.00 -20.91
C GLY A 33 0.52 -8.83 -21.74
N ALA A 34 0.63 -9.03 -23.05
CA ALA A 34 1.19 -8.05 -24.01
C ALA A 34 2.60 -7.50 -23.65
N GLY A 35 3.36 -8.19 -22.80
CA GLY A 35 4.68 -7.74 -22.33
C GLY A 35 4.65 -6.68 -21.22
N LEU A 36 3.48 -6.44 -20.59
CA LEU A 36 3.32 -5.54 -19.47
C LEU A 36 3.50 -6.28 -18.13
N THR A 37 4.16 -5.62 -17.18
CA THR A 37 4.33 -6.08 -15.79
C THR A 37 3.50 -5.22 -14.85
N ILE A 38 3.11 -5.77 -13.68
CA ILE A 38 2.35 -5.03 -12.65
C ILE A 38 3.08 -3.76 -12.21
N SER A 39 4.41 -3.80 -12.11
CA SER A 39 5.25 -2.64 -11.78
C SER A 39 5.05 -1.45 -12.72
N ARG A 40 4.91 -1.68 -14.03
CA ARG A 40 4.66 -0.60 -15.00
C ARG A 40 3.25 -0.02 -14.89
N LEU A 41 2.28 -0.85 -14.53
CA LEU A 41 0.90 -0.40 -14.29
C LEU A 41 0.78 0.45 -13.02
N ASP A 42 1.62 0.18 -12.01
CA ASP A 42 1.70 0.96 -10.77
C ASP A 42 2.33 2.35 -11.00
N GLU A 43 3.44 2.42 -11.75
CA GLU A 43 4.12 3.69 -12.09
C GLU A 43 3.22 4.65 -12.89
N ASP A 44 2.32 4.12 -13.72
CA ASP A 44 1.41 4.89 -14.57
C ASP A 44 0.13 5.36 -13.85
N ASP A 45 -0.15 4.96 -12.60
CA ASP A 45 -1.38 5.32 -11.88
C ASP A 45 -1.31 6.66 -11.11
N GLN A 46 -0.71 7.67 -11.75
CA GLN A 46 -0.61 9.06 -11.26
C GLN A 46 -1.97 9.70 -10.90
N LEU A 47 -3.05 9.19 -11.49
CA LEU A 47 -4.43 9.65 -11.27
C LEU A 47 -4.97 9.20 -9.91
N GLN A 48 -4.64 8.00 -9.45
CA GLN A 48 -5.02 7.53 -8.12
C GLN A 48 -4.21 8.23 -7.02
N GLU A 49 -2.91 8.46 -7.25
CA GLU A 49 -2.05 9.22 -6.33
C GLU A 49 -2.55 10.67 -6.18
N LEU A 50 -3.02 11.29 -7.27
CA LEU A 50 -3.68 12.59 -7.26
C LEU A 50 -4.98 12.56 -6.43
N HIS A 51 -5.87 11.59 -6.68
CA HIS A 51 -7.10 11.44 -5.89
C HIS A 51 -6.82 11.19 -4.39
N ARG A 52 -5.74 10.45 -4.05
CA ARG A 52 -5.33 10.22 -2.67
C ARG A 52 -4.87 11.52 -1.99
N ARG A 53 -4.10 12.36 -2.69
CA ARG A 53 -3.68 13.68 -2.20
C ARG A 53 -4.84 14.66 -2.03
N LEU A 54 -5.87 14.52 -2.86
CA LEU A 54 -7.06 15.39 -2.84
C LEU A 54 -8.17 14.90 -1.90
N ARG A 55 -8.02 13.72 -1.27
CA ARG A 55 -9.02 13.05 -0.40
C ARG A 55 -9.40 13.81 0.88
N GLY A 56 -8.84 15.00 1.11
CA GLY A 56 -9.19 15.92 2.21
C GLY A 56 -9.70 17.29 1.76
N LEU A 57 -9.82 17.53 0.46
CA LEU A 57 -10.33 18.78 -0.11
C LEU A 57 -11.77 18.58 -0.59
N PRO A 58 -12.64 19.59 -0.47
CA PRO A 58 -13.98 19.52 -1.05
C PRO A 58 -13.90 19.34 -2.57
N SER A 59 -14.68 18.41 -3.12
CA SER A 59 -14.64 18.04 -4.54
C SER A 59 -14.83 19.22 -5.50
N TYR A 60 -15.54 20.27 -5.07
CA TYR A 60 -15.74 21.48 -5.87
C TYR A 60 -14.47 22.30 -6.16
N MET A 61 -13.38 22.06 -5.41
CA MET A 61 -12.10 22.75 -5.59
C MET A 61 -11.29 22.22 -6.77
N TYR A 62 -11.52 20.97 -7.18
CA TYR A 62 -10.67 20.28 -8.16
C TYR A 62 -11.44 19.48 -9.21
N LEU A 63 -12.76 19.35 -9.08
CA LEU A 63 -13.63 18.78 -10.10
C LEU A 63 -14.42 19.88 -10.80
N SER A 64 -14.60 19.75 -12.11
CA SER A 64 -15.56 20.58 -12.85
C SER A 64 -16.99 20.31 -12.38
N GLU A 65 -17.93 21.24 -12.62
CA GLU A 65 -19.34 21.07 -12.26
C GLU A 65 -19.93 19.77 -12.81
N LYS A 66 -19.50 19.37 -14.02
CA LYS A 66 -19.92 18.11 -14.64
C LYS A 66 -19.39 16.88 -13.90
N GLU A 67 -18.17 16.95 -13.39
CA GLU A 67 -17.53 15.86 -12.64
C GLU A 67 -18.07 15.75 -11.21
N GLN A 68 -18.40 16.88 -10.58
CA GLN A 68 -19.08 16.90 -9.29
C GLN A 68 -20.46 16.23 -9.37
N ARG A 69 -21.20 16.45 -10.47
CA ARG A 69 -22.48 15.77 -10.70
C ARG A 69 -22.30 14.25 -10.85
N LEU A 70 -21.29 13.82 -11.60
CA LEU A 70 -20.97 12.40 -11.76
C LEU A 70 -20.57 11.74 -10.43
N GLU A 71 -19.75 12.43 -9.61
CA GLU A 71 -19.35 11.96 -8.29
C GLU A 71 -20.54 11.88 -7.32
N THR A 72 -21.40 12.91 -7.30
CA THR A 72 -22.61 12.96 -6.46
C THR A 72 -23.58 11.85 -6.83
N THR A 73 -23.84 11.65 -8.12
CA THR A 73 -24.66 10.52 -8.61
C THR A 73 -24.02 9.20 -8.22
N ALA A 74 -22.71 9.00 -8.42
CA ALA A 74 -22.03 7.77 -7.99
C ALA A 74 -22.19 7.52 -6.48
N HIS A 75 -22.02 8.53 -5.63
CA HIS A 75 -22.19 8.43 -4.19
C HIS A 75 -23.62 8.06 -3.76
N ALA A 76 -24.64 8.51 -4.48
CA ALA A 76 -26.03 8.15 -4.19
C ALA A 76 -26.31 6.65 -4.39
N TYR A 77 -25.55 5.97 -5.27
CA TYR A 77 -25.74 4.55 -5.58
C TYR A 77 -24.68 3.63 -4.96
N LEU A 78 -23.56 4.17 -4.49
CA LEU A 78 -22.48 3.39 -3.88
C LEU A 78 -22.70 3.23 -2.37
N THR A 79 -23.18 2.06 -1.94
CA THR A 79 -23.32 1.69 -0.51
C THR A 79 -21.96 1.49 0.19
N ARG A 80 -20.92 1.18 -0.58
CA ARG A 80 -19.52 1.04 -0.16
C ARG A 80 -18.63 1.56 -1.28
N TYR A 81 -17.43 2.05 -0.96
CA TYR A 81 -16.42 2.40 -1.95
C TYR A 81 -15.58 1.17 -2.30
N PRO A 82 -15.87 0.49 -3.42
CA PRO A 82 -15.01 -0.60 -3.86
C PRO A 82 -13.64 -0.07 -4.27
N ALA A 83 -12.59 -0.80 -3.89
CA ALA A 83 -11.26 -0.58 -4.42
C ALA A 83 -11.17 -1.22 -5.83
N GLY A 84 -10.64 -0.47 -6.80
CA GLY A 84 -10.43 -0.93 -8.18
C GLY A 84 -11.53 -0.53 -9.19
N LEU A 85 -11.12 -0.25 -10.43
CA LEU A 85 -11.97 0.26 -11.52
C LEU A 85 -13.11 -0.70 -11.92
N LYS A 86 -12.92 -2.03 -11.84
CA LYS A 86 -13.98 -3.01 -12.16
C LYS A 86 -15.03 -3.10 -11.06
N ALA A 87 -14.62 -3.15 -9.80
CA ALA A 87 -15.56 -3.17 -8.69
C ALA A 87 -16.33 -1.84 -8.59
N GLN A 88 -15.71 -0.72 -8.96
CA GLN A 88 -16.41 0.54 -9.20
C GLN A 88 -17.42 0.42 -10.36
N LEU A 89 -17.03 -0.18 -11.50
CA LEU A 89 -17.94 -0.42 -12.63
C LEU A 89 -19.15 -1.30 -12.27
N GLU A 90 -18.94 -2.35 -11.49
CA GLU A 90 -19.97 -3.30 -11.05
C GLU A 90 -20.88 -2.72 -9.97
N ALA A 91 -20.32 -1.90 -9.07
CA ALA A 91 -21.08 -1.22 -8.03
C ALA A 91 -21.95 -0.08 -8.59
N ILE A 92 -21.64 0.41 -9.79
CA ILE A 92 -22.50 1.36 -10.51
C ILE A 92 -23.68 0.59 -11.10
N PRO A 93 -24.93 0.86 -10.70
CA PRO A 93 -26.09 0.15 -11.23
C PRO A 93 -26.26 0.37 -12.74
N THR A 94 -26.86 -0.62 -13.41
CA THR A 94 -27.10 -0.64 -14.87
C THR A 94 -28.20 0.32 -15.28
N MET A 95 -29.10 0.65 -14.35
CA MET A 95 -30.18 1.60 -14.50
C MET A 95 -30.22 2.51 -13.26
N GLY A 96 -30.38 3.80 -13.47
CA GLY A 96 -30.62 4.82 -12.46
C GLY A 96 -32.10 4.88 -12.06
N ALA A 97 -32.37 5.68 -11.03
CA ALA A 97 -33.73 5.93 -10.57
C ALA A 97 -34.55 6.77 -11.57
N ASP A 98 -33.88 7.54 -12.43
CA ASP A 98 -34.51 8.34 -13.49
C ASP A 98 -33.64 8.43 -14.77
N VAL A 99 -34.17 9.12 -15.79
CA VAL A 99 -33.56 9.26 -17.12
C VAL A 99 -32.30 10.13 -17.11
N GLU A 100 -32.14 11.05 -16.16
CA GLU A 100 -30.93 11.87 -16.03
C GLU A 100 -29.82 11.08 -15.33
N ASP A 101 -30.16 10.36 -14.27
CA ASP A 101 -29.25 9.44 -13.58
C ASP A 101 -28.78 8.33 -14.51
N ASP A 102 -29.67 7.76 -15.35
CA ASP A 102 -29.29 6.79 -16.37
C ASP A 102 -28.17 7.30 -17.30
N LYS A 103 -28.26 8.55 -17.74
CA LYS A 103 -27.27 9.16 -18.63
C LYS A 103 -25.94 9.38 -17.90
N LEU A 104 -25.99 9.82 -16.64
CA LEU A 104 -24.81 10.06 -15.82
C LEU A 104 -24.09 8.74 -15.46
N LEU A 105 -24.84 7.69 -15.12
CA LEU A 105 -24.32 6.36 -14.83
C LEU A 105 -23.71 5.70 -16.08
N GLN A 106 -24.34 5.86 -17.25
CA GLN A 106 -23.76 5.41 -18.53
C GLN A 106 -22.48 6.18 -18.90
N GLU A 107 -22.45 7.50 -18.66
CA GLU A 107 -21.24 8.30 -18.88
C GLU A 107 -20.10 7.87 -17.97
N LEU A 108 -20.40 7.61 -16.69
CA LEU A 108 -19.45 7.11 -15.69
C LEU A 108 -18.87 5.75 -16.12
N ARG A 109 -19.73 4.81 -16.52
CA ARG A 109 -19.34 3.50 -17.05
C ARG A 109 -18.46 3.62 -18.30
N ARG A 110 -18.80 4.53 -19.22
CA ARG A 110 -18.01 4.77 -20.44
C ARG A 110 -16.62 5.32 -20.13
N LYS A 111 -16.52 6.24 -19.16
CA LYS A 111 -15.23 6.79 -18.71
C LYS A 111 -14.36 5.72 -18.08
N ILE A 112 -14.91 4.91 -17.17
CA ILE A 112 -14.19 3.79 -16.55
C ILE A 112 -13.73 2.79 -17.62
N LYS A 113 -14.60 2.42 -18.56
CA LYS A 113 -14.27 1.51 -19.67
C LYS A 113 -13.15 2.05 -20.57
N LYS A 114 -13.15 3.35 -20.88
CA LYS A 114 -12.05 3.97 -21.66
C LYS A 114 -10.71 3.90 -20.95
N VAL A 115 -10.69 4.06 -19.63
CA VAL A 115 -9.45 3.93 -18.84
C VAL A 115 -8.96 2.48 -18.84
N ILE A 116 -9.87 1.52 -18.79
CA ILE A 116 -9.58 0.08 -18.91
C ILE A 116 -8.99 -0.25 -20.29
N ASP A 117 -9.66 0.20 -21.36
CA ASP A 117 -9.26 -0.06 -22.74
C ASP A 117 -7.90 0.59 -23.06
N ALA A 118 -7.64 1.80 -22.53
CA ALA A 118 -6.36 2.49 -22.69
C ALA A 118 -5.19 1.78 -21.99
N ARG A 119 -5.47 0.91 -21.01
CA ARG A 119 -4.46 0.14 -20.25
C ARG A 119 -4.18 -1.25 -20.86
N GLY A 120 -4.83 -1.62 -21.98
CA GLY A 120 -4.52 -2.82 -22.75
C GLY A 120 -4.90 -4.16 -22.09
N CYS A 121 -5.66 -4.15 -21.00
CA CYS A 121 -6.10 -5.34 -20.30
C CYS A 121 -7.43 -5.87 -20.87
N ASN A 122 -7.52 -7.18 -21.13
CA ASN A 122 -8.82 -7.82 -21.33
C ASN A 122 -9.66 -7.75 -20.03
N VAL A 123 -10.97 -7.57 -20.17
CA VAL A 123 -11.91 -7.22 -19.09
C VAL A 123 -12.03 -8.29 -17.99
N ASP A 124 -11.71 -9.54 -18.31
CA ASP A 124 -11.80 -10.66 -17.38
C ASP A 124 -10.60 -10.74 -16.43
N ASP A 125 -9.38 -10.44 -16.90
CA ASP A 125 -8.15 -10.47 -16.10
C ASP A 125 -7.92 -9.18 -15.29
N LEU A 126 -8.60 -8.08 -15.66
CA LEU A 126 -8.40 -6.76 -15.05
C LEU A 126 -8.68 -6.74 -13.54
N ALA A 127 -9.69 -7.48 -13.06
CA ALA A 127 -10.04 -7.51 -11.64
C ALA A 127 -8.86 -8.02 -10.79
N GLU A 128 -8.31 -9.13 -11.23
CA GLU A 128 -7.18 -9.84 -10.60
C GLU A 128 -5.90 -9.00 -10.68
N VAL A 129 -5.72 -8.27 -11.78
CA VAL A 129 -4.59 -7.36 -11.96
C VAL A 129 -4.69 -6.16 -11.02
N LEU A 130 -5.86 -5.54 -10.92
CA LEU A 130 -6.09 -4.39 -10.04
C LEU A 130 -5.95 -4.77 -8.56
N GLU A 131 -6.42 -5.96 -8.17
CA GLU A 131 -6.22 -6.48 -6.82
C GLU A 131 -4.73 -6.66 -6.51
N ARG A 132 -3.95 -7.19 -7.45
CA ARG A 132 -2.50 -7.34 -7.29
C ARG A 132 -1.73 -6.02 -7.31
N VAL A 133 -2.19 -5.03 -8.09
CA VAL A 133 -1.63 -3.66 -8.04
C VAL A 133 -1.90 -3.04 -6.67
N ALA A 134 -3.13 -3.16 -6.15
CA ALA A 134 -3.47 -2.67 -4.82
C ALA A 134 -2.65 -3.38 -3.73
N GLU A 135 -2.50 -4.71 -3.82
CA GLU A 135 -1.62 -5.48 -2.92
C GLU A 135 -0.17 -4.97 -2.99
N LEU A 136 0.35 -4.73 -4.20
CA LEU A 136 1.70 -4.20 -4.40
C LEU A 136 1.86 -2.82 -3.74
N GLN A 137 0.90 -1.91 -3.94
CA GLN A 137 0.91 -0.56 -3.38
C GLN A 137 0.87 -0.56 -1.85
N ASP A 138 0.02 -1.40 -1.26
CA ASP A 138 -0.08 -1.54 0.19
C ASP A 138 1.23 -2.08 0.78
N LEU A 139 1.80 -3.12 0.17
CA LEU A 139 3.08 -3.70 0.60
C LEU A 139 4.24 -2.71 0.48
N VAL A 140 4.32 -1.97 -0.64
CA VAL A 140 5.34 -0.94 -0.86
C VAL A 140 5.20 0.18 0.17
N SER A 141 3.98 0.61 0.47
CA SER A 141 3.70 1.64 1.48
C SER A 141 4.15 1.21 2.87
N GLU A 142 3.85 -0.04 3.26
CA GLU A 142 4.28 -0.60 4.54
C GLU A 142 5.80 -0.73 4.65
N VAL A 143 6.46 -1.23 3.61
CA VAL A 143 7.93 -1.35 3.57
C VAL A 143 8.59 0.02 3.64
N ASN A 144 8.10 1.00 2.87
CA ASN A 144 8.60 2.38 2.90
C ASN A 144 8.43 3.02 4.28
N TRP A 145 7.32 2.75 4.96
CA TRP A 145 7.11 3.23 6.32
C TRP A 145 8.13 2.63 7.29
N ILE A 146 8.39 1.32 7.22
CA ILE A 146 9.43 0.66 8.05
C ILE A 146 10.81 1.27 7.78
N ASP A 147 11.17 1.45 6.51
CA ASP A 147 12.46 2.04 6.15
C ASP A 147 12.57 3.50 6.63
N ASN A 148 11.50 4.30 6.52
CA ASN A 148 11.45 5.66 7.06
C ASN A 148 11.64 5.70 8.59
N VAL A 149 10.98 4.79 9.33
CA VAL A 149 11.14 4.71 10.79
C VAL A 149 12.57 4.33 11.16
N LEU A 150 13.18 3.38 10.44
CA LEU A 150 14.57 2.99 10.64
C LEU A 150 15.54 4.13 10.31
N ASP A 151 15.29 4.90 9.26
CA ASP A 151 16.10 6.07 8.89
C ASP A 151 15.98 7.20 9.93
N LEU A 152 14.79 7.41 10.48
CA LEU A 152 14.60 8.33 11.62
C LEU A 152 15.37 7.83 12.85
N LEU A 153 15.27 6.53 13.16
CA LEU A 153 15.99 5.91 14.27
C LEU A 153 17.51 6.03 14.11
N GLU A 154 18.05 5.91 12.90
CA GLU A 154 19.49 6.06 12.65
C GLU A 154 19.98 7.47 13.00
N LYS A 155 19.17 8.49 12.74
CA LYS A 155 19.55 9.90 12.98
C LYS A 155 19.76 10.22 14.46
N TYR A 156 19.04 9.57 15.39
CA TYR A 156 19.14 9.88 16.82
C TYR A 156 19.68 8.72 17.69
N LYS A 157 19.62 7.47 17.22
CA LYS A 157 20.27 6.28 17.84
C LYS A 157 21.04 5.51 16.77
N PRO A 158 22.22 6.01 16.36
CA PRO A 158 23.01 5.35 15.33
C PRO A 158 23.35 3.90 15.72
N GLY A 159 23.25 3.00 14.74
CA GLY A 159 23.54 1.58 14.92
C GLY A 159 22.40 0.72 15.49
N TYR A 160 21.35 1.29 16.07
CA TYR A 160 20.15 0.53 16.44
C TYR A 160 19.40 -0.03 15.22
N PRO A 161 19.18 0.74 14.15
CA PRO A 161 18.60 0.21 12.91
C PRO A 161 19.42 -0.94 12.34
N ARG A 162 20.75 -0.81 12.33
CA ARG A 162 21.65 -1.88 11.86
C ARG A 162 21.47 -3.17 12.68
N LEU A 163 21.36 -3.06 14.00
CA LEU A 163 21.08 -4.20 14.87
C LEU A 163 19.71 -4.84 14.54
N LEU A 164 18.66 -4.03 14.38
CA LEU A 164 17.32 -4.52 14.04
C LEU A 164 17.31 -5.22 12.67
N ARG A 165 18.00 -4.67 11.66
CA ARG A 165 18.16 -5.29 10.34
C ARG A 165 18.86 -6.65 10.44
N MET A 166 19.95 -6.77 11.21
CA MET A 166 20.63 -8.06 11.42
C MET A 166 19.71 -9.10 12.08
N ILE A 167 18.90 -8.68 13.05
CA ILE A 167 17.99 -9.58 13.78
C ILE A 167 16.82 -10.02 12.91
N TYR A 168 16.13 -9.07 12.28
CA TYR A 168 14.82 -9.31 11.68
C TYR A 168 14.86 -9.49 10.16
N PHE A 169 15.85 -8.88 9.49
CA PHE A 169 15.90 -8.90 8.02
C PHE A 169 16.86 -9.97 7.52
N GLU A 170 18.04 -10.06 8.15
CA GLU A 170 19.06 -11.05 7.84
C GLU A 170 18.83 -12.38 8.57
N ASN A 171 17.90 -12.44 9.53
CA ASN A 171 17.65 -13.60 10.39
C ASN A 171 18.93 -14.16 11.05
N MET A 172 19.88 -13.28 11.38
CA MET A 172 21.13 -13.70 12.00
C MET A 172 20.87 -14.25 13.40
N THR A 173 21.57 -15.31 13.73
CA THR A 173 21.59 -15.86 15.08
C THR A 173 22.25 -14.89 16.06
N ASN A 174 21.88 -14.99 17.34
CA ASN A 174 22.52 -14.18 18.38
C ASN A 174 24.04 -14.36 18.42
N GLN A 175 24.55 -15.54 18.05
CA GLN A 175 25.99 -15.80 18.02
C GLN A 175 26.66 -15.03 16.88
N GLU A 176 26.12 -15.10 15.66
CA GLU A 176 26.66 -14.36 14.51
C GLU A 176 26.63 -12.85 14.74
N ILE A 177 25.59 -12.32 15.42
CA ILE A 177 25.51 -10.89 15.75
C ILE A 177 26.55 -10.51 16.81
N VAL A 178 26.71 -11.34 17.85
CA VAL A 178 27.75 -11.15 18.88
C VAL A 178 29.14 -11.08 18.25
N ASP A 179 29.42 -11.99 17.33
CA ASP A 179 30.71 -12.06 16.64
C ASP A 179 30.91 -10.86 15.70
N LYS A 180 29.87 -10.49 14.93
CA LYS A 180 29.89 -9.35 13.99
C LYS A 180 29.99 -7.99 14.68
N MET A 181 29.40 -7.83 15.85
CA MET A 181 29.44 -6.58 16.63
C MET A 181 30.55 -6.56 17.69
N ASN A 182 31.22 -7.70 17.93
CA ASN A 182 32.21 -7.88 19.00
C ASN A 182 31.67 -7.49 20.39
N VAL A 183 30.49 -8.00 20.75
CA VAL A 183 29.81 -7.72 22.03
C VAL A 183 29.43 -8.98 22.77
N SER A 184 29.31 -8.94 24.09
CA SER A 184 28.81 -10.11 24.85
C SER A 184 27.32 -10.38 24.59
N LYS A 185 26.88 -11.64 24.77
CA LYS A 185 25.44 -12.04 24.66
C LYS A 185 24.53 -11.19 25.54
N THR A 186 24.97 -10.88 26.77
CA THR A 186 24.24 -10.02 27.70
C THR A 186 24.11 -8.59 27.16
N THR A 187 25.17 -8.07 26.55
CA THR A 187 25.16 -6.75 25.92
C THR A 187 24.24 -6.73 24.72
N LEU A 188 24.29 -7.75 23.87
CA LEU A 188 23.38 -7.91 22.74
C LEU A 188 21.92 -7.92 23.20
N HIS A 189 21.58 -8.73 24.21
CA HIS A 189 20.20 -8.79 24.72
C HIS A 189 19.70 -7.42 25.22
N ARG A 190 20.56 -6.67 25.94
CA ARG A 190 20.23 -5.32 26.40
C ARG A 190 20.09 -4.33 25.25
N LEU A 191 20.97 -4.38 24.25
CA LEU A 191 20.93 -3.51 23.08
C LEU A 191 19.70 -3.78 22.24
N ARG A 192 19.40 -5.05 21.98
CA ARG A 192 18.19 -5.49 21.27
C ARG A 192 16.94 -4.91 21.91
N LYS A 193 16.76 -5.12 23.22
CA LYS A 193 15.60 -4.60 23.95
C LYS A 193 15.48 -3.08 23.87
N LYS A 194 16.60 -2.35 23.96
CA LYS A 194 16.61 -0.89 23.80
C LYS A 194 16.24 -0.47 22.37
N ALA A 195 16.80 -1.12 21.37
CA ALA A 195 16.50 -0.83 19.97
C ALA A 195 15.03 -1.08 19.63
N GLU A 196 14.45 -2.20 20.12
CA GLU A 196 13.03 -2.50 19.98
C GLU A 196 12.15 -1.44 20.62
N ILE A 197 12.45 -1.01 21.86
CA ILE A 197 11.70 0.03 22.57
C ILE A 197 11.71 1.36 21.79
N GLU A 198 12.88 1.77 21.31
CA GLU A 198 13.03 3.03 20.56
C GLU A 198 12.30 2.97 19.21
N TYR A 199 12.40 1.84 18.50
CA TYR A 199 11.64 1.62 17.27
C TYR A 199 10.14 1.69 17.51
N ILE A 200 9.65 0.98 18.54
CA ILE A 200 8.24 1.01 18.94
C ILE A 200 7.77 2.43 19.27
N ALA A 201 8.62 3.24 19.91
CA ALA A 201 8.27 4.61 20.26
C ALA A 201 8.09 5.52 19.03
N LEU A 202 8.82 5.29 17.94
CA LEU A 202 8.67 6.02 16.67
C LEU A 202 7.55 5.49 15.79
N ALA A 203 7.26 4.20 15.90
CA ALA A 203 6.31 3.46 15.08
C ALA A 203 4.86 3.51 15.59
N LYS A 204 4.64 4.05 16.80
CA LYS A 204 3.32 4.33 17.36
C LYS A 204 2.78 5.66 16.82
#